data_AF-A0A2V8TVA1-F1
#
_entry.id   AF-A0A2V8TVA1-F1
#
_cell.length_a   1.000
_cell.length_b   1.000
_cell.length_c   1.000
_cell.angle_alpha   90.00
_cell.angle_beta   90.00
_cell.angle_gamma   90.00
#
_symmetry.space_group_name_H-M   'P 1'
#
loop_
_entity.id
_entity.type
_entity.pdbx_description
1 polymer ?
#
loop_
_entity_poly.entity_id
_entity_poly.type
_entity_poly.pdbx_seq_one_letter_code
_entity_poly.pdbx_strand_id
1 'polypeptide(L)'
;MFVKRVLCAACGTEGTASDMFDAEGQALCQRCVEEAGRGKRVERMIDSTICARCGRDEGSRDLPRLGRLPFCEDCTRAVRNVPYPNWLRYAFLGLLMVAALAFVRNQRFFSAYAQLVRAGRDLKTGRFDQAVSKMESAARMIPESADMAAEVNFLKAIQFVQQDRSADAVPLLRAYVAAYPGDANAKKVLLQAEIGAAFESADYEAFLEKSLVLAGQEPNDPRASAGVASAYACKYAVKGEEEFARQARERLEAARKLAPPADPDFEEYSQRIEYRLATREIISRTEYHRRFPNGWRPEGSR
;
A
#
# COMPACT_ATOMS: atom_id res chain seq x y z
N MET A 1 -2.24 -10.45 -75.71
CA MET A 1 -2.25 -11.27 -74.48
C MET A 1 -1.46 -12.53 -74.79
N PHE A 2 -0.32 -12.70 -74.14
CA PHE A 2 0.54 -13.87 -74.27
C PHE A 2 0.24 -14.76 -73.07
N VAL A 3 -0.85 -15.51 -73.15
CA VAL A 3 -1.28 -16.38 -72.05
C VAL A 3 -0.44 -17.65 -72.07
N LYS A 4 0.07 -18.08 -70.90
CA LYS A 4 0.90 -19.29 -70.81
C LYS A 4 0.08 -20.49 -71.27
N ARG A 5 0.55 -21.17 -72.31
CA ARG A 5 -0.08 -22.38 -72.82
C ARG A 5 0.46 -23.59 -72.08
N VAL A 6 -0.44 -24.47 -71.68
CA VAL A 6 -0.14 -25.69 -70.93
C VAL A 6 -0.87 -26.84 -71.58
N LEU A 7 -0.22 -28.00 -71.65
CA LEU A 7 -0.83 -29.23 -72.15
C LEU A 7 -1.44 -29.99 -70.97
N CYS A 8 -2.66 -30.49 -71.14
CA CYS A 8 -3.28 -31.40 -70.19
C CYS A 8 -2.43 -32.68 -70.09
N ALA A 9 -1.99 -33.03 -68.88
CA ALA A 9 -1.16 -34.21 -68.64
C ALA A 9 -1.84 -35.53 -68.99
N ALA A 10 -3.18 -35.58 -68.96
CA ALA A 10 -3.96 -36.80 -69.21
C ALA A 10 -4.31 -37.01 -70.70
N CYS A 11 -4.70 -35.95 -71.41
CA CYS A 11 -5.23 -36.05 -72.78
C CYS A 11 -4.44 -35.28 -73.83
N GLY A 12 -3.42 -34.52 -73.42
CA GLY A 12 -2.59 -33.73 -74.33
C GLY A 12 -3.26 -32.48 -74.91
N THR A 13 -4.52 -32.17 -74.56
CA THR A 13 -5.20 -30.95 -75.03
C THR A 13 -4.46 -29.70 -74.57
N GLU A 14 -4.15 -28.82 -75.51
CA GLU A 14 -3.56 -27.51 -75.24
C GLU A 14 -4.64 -26.52 -74.77
N GLY A 15 -4.36 -25.79 -73.70
CA GLY A 15 -5.21 -24.70 -73.24
C GLY A 15 -4.40 -23.65 -72.49
N THR A 16 -5.06 -22.57 -72.08
CA THR A 16 -4.40 -21.54 -71.28
C THR A 16 -4.25 -22.00 -69.84
N ALA A 17 -3.21 -21.53 -69.15
CA ALA A 17 -3.05 -21.81 -67.72
C ALA A 17 -4.29 -21.40 -66.91
N SER A 18 -5.03 -20.37 -67.32
CA SER A 18 -6.30 -19.98 -66.69
C SER A 18 -7.47 -20.94 -66.91
N ASP A 19 -7.43 -21.77 -67.95
CA ASP A 19 -8.47 -22.76 -68.27
C ASP A 19 -8.11 -24.17 -67.76
N MET A 20 -6.92 -24.31 -67.17
CA MET A 20 -6.41 -25.55 -66.62
C MET A 20 -6.53 -25.55 -65.09
N PHE A 21 -6.48 -26.75 -64.52
CA PHE A 21 -6.51 -26.98 -63.09
C PHE A 21 -5.23 -27.72 -62.68
N ASP A 22 -4.71 -27.41 -61.51
CA ASP A 22 -3.62 -28.15 -60.88
C ASP A 22 -4.22 -29.21 -59.94
N ALA A 23 -3.96 -30.47 -60.24
CA ALA A 23 -4.29 -31.62 -59.40
C ALA A 23 -2.99 -32.35 -59.03
N GLU A 24 -2.52 -32.17 -57.79
CA GLU A 24 -1.28 -32.77 -57.26
C GLU A 24 -0.02 -32.48 -58.11
N GLY A 25 0.08 -31.30 -58.72
CA GLY A 25 1.20 -30.90 -59.57
C GLY A 25 1.02 -31.25 -61.05
N GLN A 26 -0.12 -31.81 -61.44
CA GLN A 26 -0.46 -32.12 -62.83
C GLN A 26 -1.48 -31.12 -63.36
N ALA A 27 -1.16 -30.49 -64.50
CA ALA A 27 -2.10 -29.64 -65.22
C ALA A 27 -3.14 -30.50 -65.94
N LEU A 28 -4.41 -30.35 -65.58
CA LEU A 28 -5.53 -31.08 -66.15
C LEU A 28 -6.56 -30.10 -66.73
N CYS A 29 -7.12 -30.41 -67.90
CA CYS A 29 -8.25 -29.67 -68.44
C CYS A 29 -9.52 -29.97 -67.64
N GLN A 30 -10.55 -29.11 -67.73
CA GLN A 30 -11.80 -29.26 -66.98
C GLN A 30 -12.39 -30.67 -67.08
N ARG A 31 -12.44 -31.25 -68.30
CA ARG A 31 -12.97 -32.59 -68.52
C ARG A 31 -12.17 -33.67 -67.80
N CYS A 32 -10.85 -33.62 -67.86
CA CYS A 32 -9.99 -34.60 -67.20
C CYS A 32 -9.99 -34.46 -65.68
N VAL A 33 -10.21 -33.24 -65.16
CA VAL A 33 -10.46 -33.02 -63.73
C VAL A 33 -11.76 -33.69 -63.28
N GLU A 34 -12.83 -33.57 -64.05
CA GLU A 34 -14.12 -34.18 -63.71
C GLU A 34 -14.04 -35.72 -63.72
N GLU A 35 -13.24 -36.29 -64.63
CA GLU A 35 -13.02 -37.74 -64.75
C GLU A 35 -12.02 -38.28 -63.69
N ALA A 36 -10.94 -37.56 -63.38
CA ALA A 36 -9.86 -38.01 -62.48
C ALA A 36 -9.94 -37.46 -61.04
N GLY A 37 -10.77 -36.45 -60.78
CA GLY A 37 -10.74 -35.60 -59.58
C GLY A 37 -11.47 -36.14 -58.34
N ARG A 38 -11.95 -37.40 -58.35
CA ARG A 38 -12.59 -37.97 -57.14
C ARG A 38 -11.53 -38.29 -56.08
N GLY A 39 -11.36 -37.39 -55.13
CA GLY A 39 -10.49 -37.56 -53.94
C GLY A 39 -9.16 -36.79 -53.98
N LYS A 40 -8.86 -36.07 -55.05
CA LYS A 40 -7.65 -35.22 -55.16
C LYS A 40 -7.97 -33.77 -54.84
N ARG A 41 -6.98 -33.02 -54.32
CA ARG A 41 -7.09 -31.57 -54.17
C ARG A 41 -6.89 -30.92 -55.53
N VAL A 42 -7.97 -30.38 -56.08
CA VAL A 42 -7.97 -29.66 -57.36
C VAL A 42 -8.06 -28.17 -57.09
N GLU A 43 -7.08 -27.41 -57.54
CA GLU A 43 -7.10 -25.93 -57.52
C GLU A 43 -7.04 -25.41 -58.97
N ARG A 44 -7.63 -24.24 -59.24
CA ARG A 44 -7.47 -23.61 -60.55
C ARG A 44 -5.99 -23.27 -60.74
N MET A 45 -5.42 -23.61 -61.89
CA MET A 45 -4.02 -23.33 -62.15
C MET A 45 -3.83 -21.80 -62.24
N ILE A 46 -2.85 -21.30 -61.52
CA ILE A 46 -2.52 -19.87 -61.50
C ILE A 46 -1.48 -19.64 -62.58
N ASP A 47 -1.82 -18.80 -63.57
CA ASP A 47 -0.86 -18.41 -64.59
C ASP A 47 0.29 -17.61 -63.95
N SER A 48 1.50 -18.17 -63.99
CA SER A 48 2.69 -17.56 -63.40
C SER A 48 3.18 -16.34 -64.15
N THR A 49 2.67 -16.04 -65.34
CA THR A 49 3.10 -14.88 -66.14
C THR A 49 2.22 -13.63 -65.94
N ILE A 50 1.06 -13.79 -65.28
CA ILE A 50 0.09 -12.72 -65.07
C ILE A 50 0.11 -12.30 -63.59
N CYS A 51 0.31 -11.00 -63.33
CA CYS A 51 0.32 -10.49 -61.96
C CYS A 51 -1.07 -10.56 -61.31
N ALA A 52 -1.17 -11.25 -60.17
CA ALA A 52 -2.44 -11.44 -59.44
C ALA A 52 -3.08 -10.14 -58.93
N ARG A 53 -2.31 -9.04 -58.78
CA ARG A 53 -2.81 -7.76 -58.26
C ARG A 53 -3.27 -6.80 -59.34
N CYS A 54 -2.49 -6.64 -60.41
CA CYS A 54 -2.76 -5.64 -61.44
C CYS A 54 -3.17 -6.24 -62.79
N GLY A 55 -3.12 -7.57 -62.95
CA GLY A 55 -3.44 -8.25 -64.21
C GLY A 55 -2.41 -8.05 -65.33
N ARG A 56 -1.27 -7.38 -65.06
CA ARG A 56 -0.19 -7.21 -66.05
C ARG A 56 0.36 -8.57 -66.46
N ASP A 57 0.30 -8.85 -67.75
CA ASP A 57 0.85 -10.02 -68.43
C ASP A 57 2.28 -9.72 -68.88
N GLU A 58 3.26 -10.45 -68.36
CA GLU A 58 4.69 -10.33 -68.69
C GLU A 58 5.13 -11.33 -69.78
N GLY A 59 4.14 -11.89 -70.49
CA GLY A 59 4.33 -12.79 -71.62
C GLY A 59 4.90 -14.13 -71.24
N SER A 60 6.13 -14.43 -71.64
CA SER A 60 6.79 -15.71 -71.37
C SER A 60 7.58 -15.74 -70.05
N ARG A 61 7.65 -14.61 -69.34
CA ARG A 61 8.43 -14.50 -68.10
C ARG A 61 7.58 -14.91 -66.90
N ASP A 62 7.99 -15.97 -66.22
CA ASP A 62 7.39 -16.34 -64.94
C ASP A 62 7.71 -15.27 -63.86
N LEU A 63 6.67 -14.79 -63.20
CA LEU A 63 6.74 -13.79 -62.13
C LEU A 63 7.14 -14.42 -60.78
N PRO A 64 7.87 -13.70 -59.92
CA PRO A 64 8.15 -14.16 -58.56
C PRO A 64 6.85 -14.30 -57.76
N ARG A 65 6.81 -15.31 -56.89
CA ARG A 65 5.64 -15.60 -56.06
C ARG A 65 5.77 -14.94 -54.67
N LEU A 66 4.68 -14.36 -54.20
CA LEU A 66 4.50 -13.97 -52.81
C LEU A 66 3.42 -14.88 -52.21
N GLY A 67 3.84 -15.87 -51.42
CA GLY A 67 2.97 -17.00 -51.07
C GLY A 67 2.66 -17.84 -52.31
N ARG A 68 1.37 -18.05 -52.63
CA ARG A 68 0.94 -18.84 -53.82
C ARG A 68 0.67 -18.00 -55.07
N LEU A 69 0.65 -16.68 -54.96
CA LEU A 69 0.24 -15.79 -56.05
C LEU A 69 1.46 -15.13 -56.73
N PRO A 70 1.50 -15.05 -58.07
CA PRO A 70 2.51 -14.33 -58.83
C PRO A 70 2.29 -12.81 -58.76
N PHE A 71 3.36 -12.04 -58.53
CA PHE A 71 3.31 -10.58 -58.53
C PHE A 71 4.40 -10.02 -59.43
N CYS A 72 4.09 -8.99 -60.23
CA CYS A 72 5.13 -8.22 -60.90
C CYS A 72 6.02 -7.51 -59.88
N GLU A 73 7.21 -7.04 -60.31
CA GLU A 73 8.18 -6.42 -59.40
C GLU A 73 7.59 -5.20 -58.68
N ASP A 74 6.88 -4.34 -59.42
CA ASP A 74 6.20 -3.15 -58.87
C ASP A 74 5.18 -3.52 -57.79
N CYS A 75 4.33 -4.52 -58.06
CA CYS A 75 3.31 -4.97 -57.12
C CYS A 75 3.93 -5.68 -55.91
N THR A 76 5.01 -6.44 -56.11
CA THR A 76 5.76 -7.08 -55.02
C THR A 76 6.34 -6.02 -54.08
N ARG A 77 6.95 -4.98 -54.64
CA ARG A 77 7.48 -3.84 -53.87
C ARG A 77 6.35 -3.13 -53.11
N ALA A 78 5.21 -2.90 -53.76
CA ALA A 78 4.06 -2.26 -53.14
C ALA A 78 3.40 -3.11 -52.03
N VAL A 79 3.36 -4.44 -52.15
CA VAL A 79 2.83 -5.33 -51.10
C VAL A 79 3.83 -5.49 -49.95
N ARG A 80 5.12 -5.64 -50.24
CA ARG A 80 6.15 -5.78 -49.19
C ARG A 80 6.38 -4.50 -48.41
N ASN A 81 6.20 -3.35 -49.05
CA ASN A 81 6.40 -2.03 -48.44
C ASN A 81 5.07 -1.33 -48.12
N VAL A 82 3.98 -2.08 -47.86
CA VAL A 82 2.74 -1.44 -47.38
C VAL A 82 3.07 -0.70 -46.10
N PRO A 83 2.95 0.63 -46.07
CA PRO A 83 3.25 1.38 -44.87
C PRO A 83 2.28 0.93 -43.78
N TYR A 84 2.82 0.68 -42.60
CA TYR A 84 2.01 0.34 -41.45
C TYR A 84 0.94 1.42 -41.25
N PRO A 85 -0.36 1.05 -41.07
CA PRO A 85 -1.44 2.03 -41.07
C PRO A 85 -1.19 3.14 -40.04
N ASN A 86 -1.27 4.39 -40.47
CA ASN A 86 -0.97 5.54 -39.60
C ASN A 86 -1.85 5.53 -38.34
N TRP A 87 -3.12 5.13 -38.46
CA TRP A 87 -4.02 5.03 -37.31
C TRP A 87 -3.50 4.08 -36.21
N LEU A 88 -2.85 2.99 -36.59
CA LEU A 88 -2.32 2.01 -35.65
C LEU A 88 -1.03 2.51 -34.98
N ARG A 89 -0.21 3.30 -35.69
CA ARG A 89 0.92 4.03 -35.10
C ARG A 89 0.46 5.02 -34.04
N TYR A 90 -0.56 5.81 -34.35
CA TYR A 90 -1.13 6.78 -33.39
C TYR A 90 -1.81 6.10 -32.20
N ALA A 91 -2.52 4.99 -32.43
CA ALA A 91 -3.11 4.20 -31.35
C ALA A 91 -2.02 3.68 -30.39
N PHE A 92 -0.93 3.13 -30.91
CA PHE A 92 0.19 2.67 -30.10
C PHE A 92 0.84 3.80 -29.29
N LEU A 93 1.09 4.96 -29.91
CA LEU A 93 1.59 6.15 -29.21
C LEU A 93 0.63 6.62 -28.11
N GLY A 94 -0.67 6.59 -28.36
CA GLY A 94 -1.70 6.88 -27.36
C GLY A 94 -1.64 5.92 -26.17
N LEU A 95 -1.51 4.61 -26.43
CA LEU A 95 -1.36 3.61 -25.36
C LEU A 95 -0.08 3.82 -24.54
N LEU A 96 1.05 4.14 -25.18
CA LEU A 96 2.29 4.45 -24.47
C LEU A 96 2.14 5.71 -23.59
N MET A 97 1.45 6.74 -24.08
CA MET A 97 1.18 7.95 -23.32
C MET A 97 0.30 7.66 -22.10
N VAL A 98 -0.75 6.85 -22.26
CA VAL A 98 -1.60 6.41 -21.15
C VAL A 98 -0.80 5.60 -20.13
N ALA A 99 0.05 4.68 -20.58
CA ALA A 99 0.91 3.89 -19.70
C ALA A 99 1.89 4.78 -18.90
N ALA A 100 2.51 5.76 -19.55
CA ALA A 100 3.39 6.72 -18.90
C ALA A 100 2.64 7.58 -17.86
N LEU A 101 1.45 8.09 -18.21
CA LEU A 101 0.61 8.85 -17.29
C LEU A 101 0.18 8.01 -16.09
N ALA A 102 -0.19 6.74 -16.32
CA ALA A 102 -0.53 5.82 -15.25
C ALA A 102 0.67 5.57 -14.32
N PHE A 103 1.87 5.39 -14.87
CA PHE A 103 3.09 5.22 -14.09
C PHE A 103 3.41 6.46 -13.24
N VAL A 104 3.37 7.66 -13.83
CA VAL A 104 3.59 8.93 -13.12
C VAL A 104 2.56 9.11 -12.01
N ARG A 105 1.27 8.86 -12.29
CA ARG A 105 0.21 8.93 -11.27
C ARG A 105 0.44 7.92 -10.14
N ASN A 106 0.97 6.74 -10.45
CA ASN A 106 1.20 5.69 -9.47
C ASN A 106 2.52 5.84 -8.70
N GLN A 107 3.45 6.68 -9.14
CA GLN A 107 4.73 6.93 -8.47
C GLN A 107 4.56 7.36 -7.00
N ARG A 108 3.47 8.07 -6.67
CA ARG A 108 3.17 8.48 -5.30
C ARG A 108 2.95 7.28 -4.35
N PHE A 109 2.37 6.17 -4.84
CA PHE A 109 2.17 4.97 -4.02
C PHE A 109 3.50 4.28 -3.71
N PHE A 110 4.39 4.17 -4.69
CA PHE A 110 5.74 3.63 -4.48
C PHE A 110 6.54 4.49 -3.49
N SER A 111 6.43 5.82 -3.60
CA SER A 111 7.10 6.76 -2.72
C SER A 111 6.55 6.66 -1.29
N ALA A 112 5.23 6.61 -1.12
CA ALA A 112 4.58 6.42 0.17
C ALA A 112 4.97 5.09 0.82
N TYR A 113 4.98 4.00 0.05
CA TYR A 113 5.42 2.68 0.52
C TYR A 113 6.87 2.71 1.01
N ALA A 114 7.78 3.34 0.25
CA ALA A 114 9.17 3.49 0.66
C ALA A 114 9.30 4.29 1.98
N GLN A 115 8.46 5.32 2.19
CA GLN A 115 8.41 6.06 3.44
C GLN A 115 7.90 5.21 4.60
N LEU A 116 6.84 4.41 4.40
CA LEU A 116 6.35 3.48 5.43
C LEU A 116 7.40 2.46 5.86
N VAL A 117 8.13 1.87 4.90
CA VAL A 117 9.21 0.92 5.20
C VAL A 117 10.34 1.58 5.99
N ARG A 118 10.64 2.85 5.72
CA ARG A 118 11.62 3.63 6.50
C ARG A 118 11.10 3.97 7.90
N ALA A 119 9.83 4.37 8.01
CA ALA A 119 9.20 4.64 9.29
C ALA A 119 9.18 3.40 10.19
N GLY A 120 8.83 2.23 9.66
CA GLY A 120 8.87 0.98 10.41
C GLY A 120 10.27 0.63 10.94
N ARG A 121 11.34 0.96 10.20
CA ARG A 121 12.73 0.82 10.69
C ARG A 121 13.05 1.82 11.80
N ASP A 122 12.53 3.03 11.71
CA ASP A 122 12.72 4.05 12.74
C ASP A 122 11.99 3.68 14.03
N LEU A 123 10.76 3.17 13.96
CA LEU A 123 10.03 2.65 15.12
C LEU A 123 10.81 1.52 15.81
N LYS A 124 11.35 0.57 15.04
CA LYS A 124 12.18 -0.52 15.57
C LYS A 124 13.48 -0.06 16.24
N THR A 125 13.99 1.11 15.86
CA THR A 125 15.22 1.69 16.42
C THR A 125 14.94 2.77 17.46
N GLY A 126 13.67 2.94 17.89
CA GLY A 126 13.26 3.94 18.87
C GLY A 126 13.28 5.38 18.36
N ARG A 127 13.47 5.61 17.05
CA ARG A 127 13.47 6.95 16.43
C ARG A 127 12.04 7.41 16.12
N PHE A 128 11.21 7.52 17.15
CA PHE A 128 9.78 7.79 17.04
C PHE A 128 9.46 9.06 16.25
N ASP A 129 10.14 10.18 16.51
CA ASP A 129 9.88 11.45 15.80
C ASP A 129 10.11 11.33 14.28
N GLN A 130 11.16 10.62 13.87
CA GLN A 130 11.46 10.39 12.45
C GLN A 130 10.43 9.45 11.82
N ALA A 131 9.96 8.45 12.56
CA ALA A 131 8.91 7.56 12.10
C ALA A 131 7.60 8.31 11.85
N VAL A 132 7.16 9.13 12.80
CA VAL A 132 5.94 9.95 12.68
C VAL A 132 6.03 10.86 11.46
N SER A 133 7.13 11.60 11.30
CA SER A 133 7.33 12.50 10.15
C SER A 133 7.27 11.77 8.80
N LYS A 134 7.85 10.56 8.71
CA LYS A 134 7.81 9.73 7.50
C LYS A 134 6.41 9.19 7.22
N MET A 135 5.66 8.79 8.24
CA MET A 135 4.28 8.32 8.07
C MET A 135 3.35 9.46 7.67
N GLU A 136 3.50 10.65 8.25
CA GLU A 136 2.79 11.84 7.77
C GLU A 136 3.09 12.14 6.30
N SER A 137 4.37 12.04 5.91
CA SER A 137 4.77 12.22 4.51
C SER A 137 4.13 11.18 3.60
N ALA A 138 3.99 9.94 4.04
CA ALA A 138 3.32 8.88 3.28
C ALA A 138 1.81 9.16 3.16
N ALA A 139 1.15 9.54 4.25
CA ALA A 139 -0.28 9.87 4.26
C ALA A 139 -0.60 11.07 3.35
N ARG A 140 0.27 12.09 3.31
CA ARG A 140 0.12 13.22 2.37
C ARG A 140 0.20 12.82 0.89
N MET A 141 0.92 11.73 0.58
CA MET A 141 1.00 11.21 -0.80
C MET A 141 -0.25 10.39 -1.19
N ILE A 142 -0.97 9.84 -0.21
CA ILE A 142 -2.18 9.03 -0.41
C ILE A 142 -3.31 9.58 0.48
N PRO A 143 -3.79 10.81 0.23
CA PRO A 143 -4.82 11.44 1.06
C PRO A 143 -6.16 10.71 1.04
N GLU A 144 -6.42 9.88 0.02
CA GLU A 144 -7.63 9.06 -0.06
C GLU A 144 -7.63 7.87 0.91
N SER A 145 -6.47 7.51 1.50
CA SER A 145 -6.40 6.43 2.48
C SER A 145 -6.72 6.96 3.87
N ALA A 146 -7.98 6.81 4.28
CA ALA A 146 -8.41 7.11 5.64
C ALA A 146 -7.60 6.31 6.68
N ASP A 147 -7.21 5.07 6.33
CA ASP A 147 -6.44 4.22 7.22
C ASP A 147 -5.05 4.79 7.53
N MET A 148 -4.34 5.26 6.51
CA MET A 148 -3.04 5.91 6.72
C MET A 148 -3.16 7.16 7.59
N ALA A 149 -4.21 7.96 7.39
CA ALA A 149 -4.43 9.16 8.18
C ALA A 149 -4.72 8.81 9.66
N ALA A 150 -5.51 7.76 9.90
CA ALA A 150 -5.80 7.28 11.25
C ALA A 150 -4.55 6.74 11.94
N GLU A 151 -3.75 5.89 11.28
CA GLU A 151 -2.48 5.37 11.81
C GLU A 151 -1.49 6.49 12.18
N VAL A 152 -1.40 7.54 11.35
CA VAL A 152 -0.61 8.73 11.66
C VAL A 152 -1.12 9.43 12.92
N ASN A 153 -2.44 9.58 13.06
CA ASN A 153 -3.04 10.18 14.26
C ASN A 153 -2.72 9.36 15.52
N PHE A 154 -2.80 8.03 15.42
CA PHE A 154 -2.47 7.14 16.54
C PHE A 154 -1.01 7.31 16.99
N LEU A 155 -0.06 7.29 16.06
CA LEU A 155 1.36 7.45 16.40
C LEU A 155 1.70 8.84 16.93
N LYS A 156 1.10 9.90 16.37
CA LYS A 156 1.21 11.25 16.92
C LYS A 156 0.68 11.34 18.34
N ALA A 157 -0.44 10.69 18.61
CA ALA A 157 -1.00 10.68 19.95
C ALA A 157 -0.07 9.99 20.96
N ILE A 158 0.55 8.87 20.57
CA ILE A 158 1.58 8.20 21.40
C ILE A 158 2.75 9.16 21.67
N GLN A 159 3.22 9.87 20.64
CA GLN A 159 4.28 10.87 20.80
C GLN A 159 3.88 11.97 21.80
N PHE A 160 2.65 12.49 21.71
CA PHE A 160 2.15 13.49 22.65
C PHE A 160 2.03 12.94 24.08
N VAL A 161 1.56 11.71 24.27
CA VAL A 161 1.54 11.07 25.59
C VAL A 161 2.95 10.94 26.17
N GLN A 162 3.95 10.57 25.36
CA GLN A 162 5.35 10.48 25.81
C GLN A 162 5.95 11.84 26.20
N GLN A 163 5.40 12.93 25.70
CA GLN A 163 5.84 14.31 25.95
C GLN A 163 5.06 15.00 27.07
N ASP A 164 4.30 14.26 27.89
CA ASP A 164 3.38 14.83 28.90
C ASP A 164 2.35 15.81 28.29
N ARG A 165 1.91 15.57 27.04
CA ARG A 165 0.91 16.37 26.30
C ARG A 165 -0.35 15.57 26.01
N SER A 166 -0.89 14.93 27.04
CA SER A 166 -1.98 13.97 26.90
C SER A 166 -3.27 14.64 26.41
N ALA A 167 -3.52 15.90 26.79
CA ALA A 167 -4.66 16.67 26.29
C ALA A 167 -4.67 16.80 24.75
N ASP A 168 -3.50 16.97 24.13
CA ASP A 168 -3.36 17.03 22.67
C ASP A 168 -3.52 15.64 22.00
N ALA A 169 -3.23 14.56 22.72
CA ALA A 169 -3.34 13.18 22.25
C ALA A 169 -4.80 12.69 22.18
N VAL A 170 -5.64 13.10 23.14
CA VAL A 170 -7.05 12.66 23.26
C VAL A 170 -7.86 12.83 21.97
N PRO A 171 -7.91 14.01 21.30
CA PRO A 171 -8.71 14.15 20.08
C PRO A 171 -8.24 13.24 18.94
N LEU A 172 -6.92 13.01 18.82
CA LEU A 172 -6.35 12.11 17.82
C LEU A 172 -6.72 10.64 18.09
N LEU A 173 -6.65 10.22 19.35
CA LEU A 173 -7.02 8.85 19.76
C LEU A 173 -8.53 8.60 19.64
N ARG A 174 -9.38 9.59 19.95
CA ARG A 174 -10.82 9.48 19.74
C ARG A 174 -11.16 9.30 18.26
N ALA A 175 -10.51 10.07 17.38
CA ALA A 175 -10.69 9.92 15.93
C ALA A 175 -10.26 8.51 15.47
N TYR A 176 -9.13 8.00 15.95
CA TYR A 176 -8.67 6.64 15.64
C TYR A 176 -9.63 5.57 16.16
N VAL A 177 -10.05 5.62 17.42
CA VAL A 177 -10.98 4.65 18.02
C VAL A 177 -12.35 4.68 17.33
N ALA A 178 -12.79 5.84 16.85
CA ALA A 178 -14.01 5.95 16.06
C ALA A 178 -13.89 5.24 14.70
N ALA A 179 -12.72 5.30 14.05
CA ALA A 179 -12.44 4.58 12.82
C ALA A 179 -12.25 3.06 13.05
N TYR A 180 -11.67 2.68 14.20
CA TYR A 180 -11.37 1.30 14.56
C TYR A 180 -11.98 0.91 15.92
N PRO A 181 -13.32 0.79 16.01
CA PRO A 181 -13.99 0.50 17.28
C PRO A 181 -13.67 -0.89 17.85
N GLY A 182 -13.07 -1.79 17.06
CA GLY A 182 -12.61 -3.11 17.52
C GLY A 182 -11.22 -3.12 18.16
N ASP A 183 -10.45 -2.04 18.06
CA ASP A 183 -9.09 -1.98 18.59
C ASP A 183 -9.10 -1.71 20.10
N ALA A 184 -9.06 -2.78 20.89
CA ALA A 184 -9.05 -2.71 22.35
C ALA A 184 -7.79 -2.03 22.90
N ASN A 185 -6.64 -2.18 22.24
CA ASN A 185 -5.39 -1.55 22.66
C ASN A 185 -5.49 -0.04 22.48
N ALA A 186 -6.02 0.44 21.35
CA ALA A 186 -6.20 1.87 21.15
C ALA A 186 -7.19 2.50 22.13
N LYS A 187 -8.26 1.79 22.52
CA LYS A 187 -9.15 2.24 23.59
C LYS A 187 -8.44 2.36 24.94
N LYS A 188 -7.55 1.42 25.26
CA LYS A 188 -6.72 1.48 26.46
C LYS A 188 -5.78 2.69 26.43
N VAL A 189 -5.10 2.93 25.30
CA VAL A 189 -4.23 4.10 25.11
C VAL A 189 -5.02 5.41 25.20
N LEU A 190 -6.24 5.45 24.66
CA LEU A 190 -7.16 6.59 24.82
C LEU A 190 -7.47 6.83 26.31
N LEU A 191 -7.84 5.79 27.06
CA LEU A 191 -8.10 5.93 28.50
C LEU A 191 -6.87 6.46 29.25
N GLN A 192 -5.67 5.96 28.94
CA GLN A 192 -4.42 6.46 29.51
C GLN A 192 -4.17 7.93 29.17
N ALA A 193 -4.42 8.36 27.93
CA ALA A 193 -4.31 9.77 27.54
C ALA A 193 -5.35 10.64 28.26
N GLU A 194 -6.59 10.16 28.44
CA GLU A 194 -7.62 10.89 29.17
C GLU A 194 -7.31 11.02 30.67
N ILE A 195 -6.67 10.01 31.26
CA ILE A 195 -6.10 10.06 32.62
C ILE A 195 -5.04 11.17 32.72
N GLY A 196 -4.10 11.21 31.78
CA GLY A 196 -3.07 12.25 31.72
C GLY A 196 -3.65 13.65 31.51
N ALA A 197 -4.64 13.79 30.63
CA ALA A 197 -5.30 15.07 30.35
C ALA A 197 -6.08 15.59 31.57
N ALA A 198 -6.71 14.71 32.35
CA ALA A 198 -7.37 15.06 33.61
C ALA A 198 -6.35 15.56 34.65
N PHE A 199 -5.17 14.92 34.75
CA PHE A 199 -4.08 15.40 35.59
C PHE A 199 -3.56 16.78 35.15
N GLU A 200 -3.32 16.97 33.85
CA GLU A 200 -2.83 18.23 33.26
C GLU A 200 -3.80 19.41 33.48
N SER A 201 -5.11 19.14 33.44
CA SER A 201 -6.17 20.13 33.69
C SER A 201 -6.53 20.32 35.17
N ALA A 202 -5.80 19.66 36.08
CA ALA A 202 -6.08 19.62 37.52
C ALA A 202 -7.50 19.10 37.90
N ASP A 203 -8.15 18.36 37.00
CA ASP A 203 -9.41 17.66 37.29
C ASP A 203 -9.11 16.32 37.98
N TYR A 204 -8.79 16.39 39.28
CA TYR A 204 -8.39 15.22 40.05
C TYR A 204 -9.54 14.25 40.37
N GLU A 205 -10.80 14.68 40.21
CA GLU A 205 -11.95 13.78 40.29
C GLU A 205 -12.01 12.91 39.03
N ALA A 206 -11.95 13.52 37.84
CA ALA A 206 -11.91 12.77 36.58
C ALA A 206 -10.64 11.90 36.46
N PHE A 207 -9.51 12.37 37.00
CA PHE A 207 -8.26 11.59 37.05
C PHE A 207 -8.44 10.32 37.90
N LEU A 208 -9.07 10.42 39.07
CA LEU A 208 -9.34 9.28 39.94
C LEU A 208 -10.33 8.31 39.29
N GLU A 209 -11.45 8.80 38.78
CA GLU A 209 -12.48 7.98 38.15
C GLU A 209 -11.90 7.12 37.02
N LYS A 210 -11.17 7.75 36.09
CA LYS A 210 -10.57 7.03 34.95
C LYS A 210 -9.45 6.08 35.37
N SER A 211 -8.68 6.47 36.39
CA SER A 211 -7.63 5.60 36.95
C SER A 211 -8.23 4.34 37.59
N LEU A 212 -9.39 4.45 38.26
CA LEU A 212 -10.12 3.31 38.80
C LEU A 212 -10.65 2.39 37.69
N VAL A 213 -11.16 2.96 36.58
CA VAL A 213 -11.56 2.18 35.40
C VAL A 213 -10.37 1.39 34.84
N LEU A 214 -9.21 2.04 34.66
CA LEU A 214 -8.01 1.37 34.14
C LEU A 214 -7.54 0.26 35.09
N ALA A 215 -7.50 0.50 36.39
CA ALA A 215 -7.13 -0.51 37.38
C ALA A 215 -8.14 -1.68 37.44
N GLY A 216 -9.42 -1.43 37.16
CA GLY A 216 -10.42 -2.49 37.03
C GLY A 216 -10.23 -3.36 35.78
N GLN A 217 -9.76 -2.76 34.67
CA GLN A 217 -9.41 -3.48 33.45
C GLN A 217 -8.10 -4.27 33.58
N GLU A 218 -7.16 -3.76 34.38
CA GLU A 218 -5.80 -4.28 34.52
C GLU A 218 -5.45 -4.49 36.00
N PRO A 219 -6.12 -5.42 36.71
CA PRO A 219 -5.98 -5.57 38.16
C PRO A 219 -4.58 -6.00 38.62
N ASN A 220 -3.79 -6.58 37.72
CA ASN A 220 -2.43 -7.05 37.99
C ASN A 220 -1.36 -6.09 37.44
N ASP A 221 -1.74 -4.94 36.86
CA ASP A 221 -0.78 -3.95 36.37
C ASP A 221 -0.37 -3.01 37.53
N PRO A 222 0.91 -3.05 37.98
CA PRO A 222 1.40 -2.17 39.03
C PRO A 222 1.22 -0.68 38.68
N ARG A 223 1.32 -0.31 37.39
CA ARG A 223 1.18 1.09 36.94
C ARG A 223 -0.26 1.56 37.03
N ALA A 224 -1.23 0.69 36.74
CA ALA A 224 -2.65 1.01 36.89
C ALA A 224 -3.00 1.24 38.38
N SER A 225 -2.53 0.38 39.28
CA SER A 225 -2.71 0.56 40.74
C SER A 225 -2.01 1.83 41.25
N ALA A 226 -0.78 2.10 40.81
CA ALA A 226 -0.06 3.34 41.14
C ALA A 226 -0.74 4.59 40.56
N GLY A 227 -1.43 4.48 39.42
CA GLY A 227 -2.29 5.53 38.87
C GLY A 227 -3.39 5.96 39.84
N VAL A 228 -4.08 4.99 40.45
CA VAL A 228 -5.08 5.25 41.50
C VAL A 228 -4.45 5.90 42.73
N ALA A 229 -3.29 5.40 43.18
CA ALA A 229 -2.56 5.99 44.29
C ALA A 229 -2.17 7.46 44.03
N SER A 230 -1.70 7.73 42.81
CA SER A 230 -1.33 9.05 42.30
C SER A 230 -2.51 10.02 42.31
N ALA A 231 -3.70 9.57 41.88
CA ALA A 231 -4.90 10.38 41.90
C ALA A 231 -5.35 10.73 43.33
N TYR A 232 -5.33 9.76 44.25
CA TYR A 232 -5.60 10.03 45.66
C TYR A 232 -4.58 10.98 46.30
N ALA A 233 -3.29 10.85 45.97
CA ALA A 233 -2.26 11.77 46.45
C ALA A 233 -2.50 13.21 45.95
N CYS A 234 -2.98 13.41 44.72
CA CYS A 234 -3.39 14.73 44.23
C CYS A 234 -4.60 15.28 45.00
N LYS A 235 -5.61 14.45 45.27
CA LYS A 235 -6.76 14.88 46.09
C LYS A 235 -6.35 15.25 47.51
N TYR A 236 -5.43 14.50 48.12
CA TYR A 236 -4.85 14.84 49.42
C TYR A 236 -4.10 16.18 49.38
N ALA A 237 -3.24 16.38 48.37
CA ALA A 237 -2.50 17.62 48.21
C ALA A 237 -3.44 18.85 48.20
N VAL A 238 -4.53 18.78 47.42
CA VAL A 238 -5.51 19.87 47.31
C VAL A 238 -6.40 20.00 48.55
N LYS A 239 -7.01 18.91 49.03
CA LYS A 239 -8.07 18.96 50.06
C LYS A 239 -7.52 18.86 51.48
N GLY A 240 -6.35 18.25 51.68
CA GLY A 240 -5.74 18.04 52.99
C GLY A 240 -6.42 16.96 53.84
N GLU A 241 -7.32 16.16 53.25
CA GLU A 241 -8.05 15.12 53.97
C GLU A 241 -7.21 13.84 54.11
N GLU A 242 -6.87 13.45 55.34
CA GLU A 242 -6.01 12.29 55.64
C GLU A 242 -6.53 10.96 55.08
N GLU A 243 -7.84 10.84 54.85
CA GLU A 243 -8.43 9.68 54.19
C GLU A 243 -7.81 9.44 52.80
N PHE A 244 -7.62 10.49 52.01
CA PHE A 244 -6.99 10.37 50.69
C PHE A 244 -5.51 9.99 50.81
N ALA A 245 -4.80 10.49 51.82
CA ALA A 245 -3.42 10.08 52.06
C ALA A 245 -3.32 8.60 52.42
N ARG A 246 -4.24 8.09 53.26
CA ARG A 246 -4.31 6.68 53.60
C ARG A 246 -4.58 5.81 52.37
N GLN A 247 -5.61 6.15 51.58
CA GLN A 247 -5.97 5.43 50.37
C GLN A 247 -4.84 5.43 49.33
N ALA A 248 -4.12 6.56 49.18
CA ALA A 248 -2.96 6.64 48.31
C ALA A 248 -1.85 5.67 48.74
N ARG A 249 -1.51 5.64 50.05
CA ARG A 249 -0.48 4.74 50.59
C ARG A 249 -0.86 3.27 50.42
N GLU A 250 -2.10 2.90 50.74
CA GLU A 250 -2.60 1.53 50.57
C GLU A 250 -2.50 1.06 49.10
N ARG A 251 -2.92 1.91 48.16
CA ARG A 251 -2.84 1.61 46.73
C ARG A 251 -1.40 1.54 46.22
N LEU A 252 -0.52 2.41 46.72
CA LEU A 252 0.88 2.40 46.36
C LEU A 252 1.60 1.15 46.89
N GLU A 253 1.27 0.72 48.11
CA GLU A 253 1.78 -0.52 48.69
C GLU A 253 1.30 -1.74 47.90
N ALA A 254 0.02 -1.78 47.52
CA ALA A 254 -0.51 -2.82 46.64
C ALA A 254 0.21 -2.83 45.28
N ALA A 255 0.46 -1.65 44.68
CA ALA A 255 1.21 -1.53 43.45
C ALA A 255 2.66 -2.05 43.58
N ARG A 256 3.34 -1.74 44.70
CA ARG A 256 4.70 -2.23 45.01
C ARG A 256 4.77 -3.76 45.07
N LYS A 257 3.73 -4.42 45.59
CA LYS A 257 3.65 -5.89 45.66
C LYS A 257 3.50 -6.53 44.27
N LEU A 258 2.96 -5.80 43.30
CA LEU A 258 2.80 -6.25 41.91
C LEU A 258 4.00 -5.90 41.01
N ALA A 259 4.78 -4.89 41.39
CA ALA A 259 5.87 -4.38 40.56
C ALA A 259 7.02 -5.40 40.47
N PRO A 260 7.67 -5.53 39.30
CA PRO A 260 8.92 -6.27 39.18
C PRO A 260 9.98 -5.72 40.13
N PRO A 261 10.84 -6.57 40.71
CA PRO A 261 11.95 -6.10 41.54
C PRO A 261 12.83 -5.11 40.76
N ALA A 262 13.11 -3.96 41.36
CA ALA A 262 13.98 -2.92 40.80
C ALA A 262 13.55 -2.36 39.42
N ASP A 263 12.25 -2.26 39.14
CA ASP A 263 11.74 -1.52 37.97
C ASP A 263 11.97 0.00 38.16
N PRO A 264 12.89 0.63 37.38
CA PRO A 264 13.22 2.05 37.56
C PRO A 264 12.07 2.98 37.18
N ASP A 265 11.23 2.60 36.22
CA ASP A 265 10.09 3.43 35.81
C ASP A 265 9.03 3.46 36.92
N PHE A 266 8.78 2.29 37.53
CA PHE A 266 7.85 2.20 38.65
C PHE A 266 8.38 2.94 39.88
N GLU A 267 9.68 2.80 40.17
CA GLU A 267 10.31 3.46 41.31
C GLU A 267 10.22 4.99 41.20
N GLU A 268 10.57 5.56 40.04
CA GLU A 268 10.41 7.00 39.76
C GLU A 268 8.96 7.45 39.99
N TYR A 269 8.00 6.71 39.44
CA TYR A 269 6.60 7.06 39.59
C TYR A 269 6.12 6.98 41.04
N SER A 270 6.59 5.98 41.80
CA SER A 270 6.29 5.83 43.22
C SER A 270 6.83 7.00 44.04
N GLN A 271 8.07 7.44 43.77
CA GLN A 271 8.68 8.57 44.47
C GLN A 271 7.95 9.89 44.19
N ARG A 272 7.41 10.09 42.98
CA ARG A 272 6.53 11.23 42.69
C ARG A 272 5.24 11.23 43.50
N ILE A 273 4.69 10.05 43.79
CA ILE A 273 3.48 9.90 44.61
C ILE A 273 3.84 10.22 46.08
N GLU A 274 4.94 9.67 46.58
CA GLU A 274 5.42 9.93 47.94
C GLU A 274 5.78 11.41 48.15
N TYR A 275 6.43 12.05 47.16
CA TYR A 275 6.70 13.49 47.17
C TYR A 275 5.42 14.30 47.39
N ARG A 276 4.37 14.00 46.61
CA ARG A 276 3.05 14.65 46.72
C ARG A 276 2.42 14.42 48.09
N LEU A 277 2.56 13.22 48.65
CA LEU A 277 2.04 12.89 49.98
C LEU A 277 2.81 13.61 51.10
N ALA A 278 4.12 13.83 50.94
CA ALA A 278 4.95 14.49 51.95
C ALA A 278 4.83 16.01 51.91
N THR A 279 4.74 16.59 50.71
CA THR A 279 4.85 18.05 50.50
C THR A 279 3.53 18.73 50.16
N ARG A 280 2.53 17.94 49.74
CA ARG A 280 1.29 18.43 49.13
C ARG A 280 1.51 19.25 47.86
N GLU A 281 2.69 19.18 47.23
CA GLU A 281 2.96 19.86 45.96
C GLU A 281 2.77 18.89 44.78
N ILE A 282 1.96 19.29 43.80
CA ILE A 282 1.71 18.52 42.58
C ILE A 282 2.60 19.07 41.46
N ILE A 283 3.52 18.24 40.97
CA ILE A 283 4.44 18.59 39.89
C ILE A 283 4.36 17.58 38.73
N SER A 284 4.60 18.08 37.51
CA SER A 284 4.70 17.25 36.31
C SER A 284 5.94 16.35 36.37
N ARG A 285 5.99 15.33 35.50
CA ARG A 285 7.15 14.45 35.41
C ARG A 285 8.39 15.23 34.99
N THR A 286 8.26 16.08 33.97
CA THR A 286 9.32 16.98 33.52
C THR A 286 9.85 17.87 34.65
N GLU A 287 8.97 18.48 35.44
CA GLU A 287 9.37 19.32 36.58
C GLU A 287 10.04 18.50 37.69
N TYR A 288 9.54 17.28 37.95
CA TYR A 288 10.14 16.35 38.91
C TYR A 288 11.58 16.00 38.53
N HIS A 289 11.83 15.61 37.28
CA HIS A 289 13.19 15.31 36.80
C HIS A 289 14.13 16.52 36.85
N ARG A 290 13.59 17.73 36.64
CA ARG A 290 14.35 18.98 36.77
C ARG A 290 14.79 19.23 38.21
N ARG A 291 13.91 18.99 39.20
CA ARG A 291 14.18 19.22 40.62
C ARG A 291 14.96 18.09 41.28
N PHE A 292 14.69 16.85 40.88
CA PHE A 292 15.20 15.62 41.50
C PHE A 292 15.84 14.69 40.46
N PRO A 293 16.94 15.08 39.81
CA PRO A 293 17.56 14.30 38.73
C PRO A 293 18.06 12.91 39.17
N ASN A 294 18.22 12.68 40.48
CA ASN A 294 18.63 11.41 41.08
C ASN A 294 17.54 10.77 41.95
N GLY A 295 16.27 11.14 41.72
CA GLY A 295 15.14 10.75 42.55
C GLY A 295 14.96 11.61 43.79
N TRP A 296 13.75 11.57 44.34
CA TRP A 296 13.39 12.29 45.57
C TRP A 296 13.61 11.41 46.78
N ARG A 297 14.09 12.01 47.88
CA ARG A 297 14.20 11.35 49.19
C ARG A 297 13.60 12.26 50.26
N PRO A 298 12.78 11.72 51.19
CA PRO A 298 12.29 12.50 52.30
C PRO A 298 13.45 12.96 53.20
N GLU A 299 13.35 14.18 53.73
CA GLU A 299 14.35 14.70 54.68
C GLU A 299 14.46 13.75 55.89
N GLY A 300 15.66 13.22 56.13
CA GLY A 300 15.95 12.30 57.24
C GLY A 300 16.21 10.84 56.86
N SER A 301 16.08 10.44 55.59
CA SER A 301 16.34 9.06 55.13
C SER A 301 17.81 8.81 54.72
N ARG A 302 18.78 9.12 55.59
CA ARG A 302 20.20 8.73 55.42
C ARG A 302 20.52 7.47 56.20
#